data_AF-A0AC28-F1
#
_entry.id   AF-A0AC28-F1
#
_cell.length_a   1.000
_cell.length_b   1.000
_cell.length_c   1.000
_cell.angle_alpha   90.00
_cell.angle_beta   90.00
_cell.angle_gamma   90.00
#
_symmetry.space_group_name_H-M   'P 1'
#
loop_
_entity.id
_entity.type
_entity.pdbx_description
1 polymer ?
#
loop_
_entity_poly.entity_id
_entity_poly.type
_entity_poly.pdbx_seq_one_letter_code
_entity_poly.pdbx_strand_id
1 'polypeptide(L)'
;MRGPEVRQAAAGSLAPCGFFRYSVRESQFAGYGHCGETTVLVHVDVRGGGSTNDYHLCVGPGATQLPGAGPNYLNAYYIGGAGCALGSRTGHSAH
;
A
#
# COMPACT_ATOMS: atom_id res chain seq x y z
N MET A 1 -8.68 24.49 -20.79
CA MET A 1 -9.31 23.60 -19.77
C MET A 1 -8.20 22.82 -19.08
N ARG A 2 -7.73 23.27 -17.91
CA ARG A 2 -6.72 22.57 -17.09
C ARG A 2 -7.47 21.65 -16.14
N GLY A 3 -7.33 20.34 -16.31
CA GLY A 3 -7.84 19.35 -15.36
C GLY A 3 -7.09 19.43 -14.02
N PRO A 4 -7.64 18.85 -12.93
CA PRO A 4 -6.98 18.92 -11.64
C PRO A 4 -5.70 18.08 -11.73
N GLU A 5 -4.55 18.77 -11.70
CA GLU A 5 -3.26 18.17 -11.38
C GLU A 5 -3.42 17.49 -10.02
N VAL A 6 -3.60 16.17 -10.06
CA VAL A 6 -3.53 15.30 -8.91
C VAL A 6 -2.18 15.58 -8.29
N ARG A 7 -2.21 16.26 -7.15
CA ARG A 7 -1.05 16.48 -6.30
C ARG A 7 -0.50 15.13 -5.88
N GLN A 8 0.34 14.53 -6.72
CA GLN A 8 1.40 13.64 -6.27
C GLN A 8 2.35 14.50 -5.45
N ALA A 9 1.96 14.74 -4.20
CA ALA A 9 2.85 15.32 -3.21
C ALA A 9 4.08 14.43 -3.14
N ALA A 10 5.23 15.03 -3.44
CA ALA A 10 6.53 14.40 -3.49
C ALA A 10 6.74 13.43 -2.32
N ALA A 11 6.79 12.13 -2.61
CA ALA A 11 7.47 11.15 -1.80
C ALA A 11 8.98 11.36 -1.97
N GLY A 12 9.47 12.50 -1.49
CA GLY A 12 10.88 12.89 -1.47
C GLY A 12 11.63 12.20 -0.32
N SER A 13 11.66 10.88 -0.36
CA SER A 13 12.67 9.99 0.21
C SER A 13 12.39 8.64 -0.45
N LEU A 14 13.40 7.96 -0.98
CA LEU A 14 13.23 6.65 -1.59
C LEU A 14 12.65 5.70 -0.53
N ALA A 15 11.33 5.60 -0.45
CA ALA A 15 10.68 4.65 0.43
C ALA A 15 11.25 3.27 0.07
N PRO A 16 11.68 2.48 1.07
CA PRO A 16 12.28 1.18 0.79
C PRO A 16 11.28 0.34 -0.01
N CYS A 17 11.80 -0.45 -0.96
CA CYS A 17 10.98 -1.42 -1.65
C CYS A 17 10.38 -2.39 -0.62
N GLY A 18 9.09 -2.68 -0.72
CA GLY A 18 8.36 -3.51 0.24
C GLY A 18 7.65 -2.70 1.33
N PHE A 19 7.24 -3.39 2.39
CA PHE A 19 6.53 -2.80 3.51
C PHE A 19 7.42 -1.88 4.36
N PHE A 20 6.86 -0.74 4.79
CA PHE A 20 7.52 0.16 5.71
C PHE A 20 6.53 0.85 6.64
N ARG A 21 7.02 1.32 7.78
CA ARG A 21 6.30 2.18 8.73
C ARG A 21 7.00 3.52 8.85
N TYR A 22 6.24 4.58 9.06
CA TYR A 22 6.77 5.93 9.23
C TYR A 22 5.90 6.73 10.20
N SER A 23 6.48 7.77 10.78
CA SER A 23 5.79 8.66 11.70
C SER A 23 5.71 10.07 11.12
N VAL A 24 4.56 10.72 11.26
CA VAL A 24 4.40 12.15 11.00
C VAL A 24 3.87 12.78 12.27
N ARG A 25 4.69 13.62 12.91
CA ARG A 25 4.43 14.13 14.26
C ARG A 25 4.22 12.95 15.23
N GLU A 26 3.10 12.94 15.95
CA GLU A 26 2.72 11.89 16.91
C GLU A 26 1.94 10.72 16.26
N SER A 27 1.67 10.80 14.95
CA SER A 27 0.90 9.77 14.23
C SER A 27 1.81 8.78 13.52
N GLN A 28 1.49 7.50 13.64
CA GLN A 28 2.19 6.41 12.96
C GLN A 28 1.37 5.89 11.77
N PHE A 29 2.05 5.63 10.66
CA PHE A 29 1.49 5.18 9.38
C PHE A 29 2.29 3.99 8.84
N ALA A 30 1.73 3.33 7.83
CA ALA A 30 2.39 2.26 7.09
C ALA A 30 2.21 2.48 5.59
N GLY A 31 3.12 1.90 4.81
CA GLY A 31 3.12 1.98 3.36
C GLY A 31 3.79 0.77 2.72
N TYR A 32 3.69 0.72 1.40
CA TYR A 32 4.40 -0.24 0.56
C TYR A 32 5.11 0.51 -0.57
N GLY A 33 6.43 0.33 -0.70
CA GLY A 33 7.22 0.88 -1.80
C GLY A 33 7.32 -0.14 -2.93
N HIS A 34 6.79 0.19 -4.11
CA HIS A 34 6.96 -0.65 -5.30
C HIS A 34 8.04 -0.08 -6.21
N CYS A 35 9.08 -0.88 -6.48
CA CYS A 35 10.23 -0.47 -7.27
C CYS A 35 10.20 -0.97 -8.73
N GLY A 36 9.13 -1.67 -9.13
CA GLY A 36 8.89 -2.04 -10.52
C GLY A 36 8.14 -0.95 -11.29
N GLU A 37 8.01 -1.15 -12.60
CA GLU A 37 7.41 -0.16 -13.51
C GLU A 37 5.88 -0.31 -13.66
N THR A 38 5.34 -1.49 -13.32
CA THR A 38 3.91 -1.78 -13.45
C THR A 38 3.20 -1.71 -12.09
N THR A 39 1.88 -1.68 -12.09
CA THR A 39 1.13 -1.96 -10.85
C THR A 39 1.30 -3.42 -10.45
N VAL A 40 1.22 -3.69 -9.14
CA VAL A 40 1.23 -5.05 -8.59
C VAL A 40 0.21 -5.20 -7.48
N LEU A 41 -0.25 -6.42 -7.28
CA LEU A 41 -1.11 -6.78 -6.16
C LEU A 41 -0.24 -7.17 -4.96
N VAL A 42 -0.50 -6.57 -3.81
CA VAL A 42 0.12 -6.90 -2.53
C VAL A 42 -0.93 -7.43 -1.57
N HIS A 43 -0.55 -8.42 -0.77
CA HIS A 43 -1.32 -8.84 0.39
C HIS A 43 -0.96 -7.96 1.58
N VAL A 44 -1.96 -7.47 2.31
CA VAL A 44 -1.82 -6.60 3.48
C VAL A 44 -2.38 -7.34 4.70
N ASP A 45 -1.48 -7.59 5.65
CA ASP A 45 -1.76 -8.28 6.91
C ASP A 45 -2.08 -7.25 8.01
N VAL A 46 -3.25 -7.39 8.62
CA VAL A 46 -3.80 -6.45 9.60
C VAL A 46 -3.95 -7.11 10.97
N ARG A 47 -3.47 -6.42 12.02
CA ARG A 47 -3.56 -6.87 13.42
C ARG A 47 -5.00 -7.20 13.80
N GLY A 48 -5.19 -8.36 14.44
CA GLY A 48 -6.52 -8.85 14.82
C GLY A 48 -7.35 -9.32 13.62
N GLY A 49 -6.77 -9.31 12.41
CA GLY A 49 -7.27 -10.00 11.24
C GLY A 49 -6.98 -11.48 11.34
N GLY A 50 -8.03 -12.28 11.42
CA GLY A 50 -8.05 -13.46 10.55
C GLY A 50 -8.33 -13.00 9.11
N SER A 51 -8.65 -13.95 8.24
CA SER A 51 -8.95 -13.74 6.82
C SER A 51 -10.00 -12.68 6.49
N THR A 52 -10.73 -12.15 7.47
CA THR A 52 -11.74 -11.10 7.30
C THR A 52 -11.19 -9.68 7.26
N ASN A 53 -10.01 -9.41 7.83
CA ASN A 53 -9.46 -8.04 7.87
C ASN A 53 -8.24 -7.86 6.96
N ASP A 54 -7.60 -8.97 6.56
CA ASP A 54 -6.59 -8.97 5.53
C ASP A 54 -7.20 -8.65 4.17
N TYR A 55 -6.40 -8.06 3.31
CA TYR A 55 -6.88 -7.66 2.00
C TYR A 55 -5.75 -7.63 0.99
N HIS A 56 -6.14 -7.66 -0.28
CA HIS A 56 -5.23 -7.40 -1.38
C HIS A 56 -5.41 -5.97 -1.86
N LEU A 57 -4.31 -5.29 -2.15
CA LEU A 57 -4.28 -3.92 -2.63
C LEU A 57 -3.44 -3.84 -3.89
N CYS A 58 -3.96 -3.21 -4.93
CA CYS A 58 -3.17 -2.88 -6.10
C CYS A 58 -2.37 -1.60 -5.88
N VAL A 59 -1.05 -1.68 -5.93
CA VAL A 59 -0.10 -0.57 -5.73
C VAL A 59 0.63 -0.28 -7.03
N GLY A 60 0.97 0.99 -7.26
CA GLY A 60 1.74 1.44 -8.42
C GLY A 60 3.20 1.69 -8.08
N PRO A 61 4.04 2.02 -9.08
CA PRO A 61 5.43 2.42 -8.85
C PRO A 61 5.56 3.55 -7.81
N GLY A 62 6.55 3.43 -6.93
CA GLY A 62 6.79 4.35 -5.83
C GLY A 62 6.08 3.96 -4.53
N ALA A 63 5.96 4.93 -3.62
CA ALA A 63 5.40 4.73 -2.29
C ALA A 63 3.86 4.80 -2.31
N THR A 64 3.21 3.79 -1.79
CA THR A 64 1.76 3.78 -1.53
C THR A 64 1.51 3.76 -0.02
N GLN A 65 0.80 4.75 0.53
CA GLN A 65 0.35 4.74 1.92
C GLN A 65 -0.81 3.74 2.10
N LEU A 66 -0.73 2.88 3.12
CA LEU A 66 -1.83 1.99 3.48
C LEU A 66 -2.93 2.77 4.22
N PRO A 67 -4.22 2.45 3.97
CA PRO A 67 -5.34 3.22 4.53
C PRO A 67 -5.49 3.01 6.04
N GLY A 68 -5.07 3.96 6.86
CA GLY A 68 -5.32 3.95 8.31
C GLY A 68 -4.06 4.01 9.16
N ALA A 69 -4.19 3.66 10.44
CA ALA A 69 -3.11 3.79 11.41
C ALA A 69 -2.04 2.70 11.23
N GLY A 70 -0.77 3.11 11.17
CA GLY A 70 0.40 2.25 11.01
C GLY A 70 0.51 1.08 11.99
N PRO A 71 0.18 1.24 13.30
CA PRO A 71 0.26 0.14 14.28
C PRO A 71 -0.65 -1.06 13.99
N ASN A 72 -1.68 -0.85 13.16
CA ASN A 72 -2.61 -1.90 12.78
C ASN A 72 -2.06 -2.80 11.67
N TYR A 73 -1.01 -2.38 10.96
CA TYR A 73 -0.46 -3.12 9.83
C TYR A 73 0.71 -3.97 10.27
N LEU A 74 0.57 -5.30 10.18
CA LEU A 74 1.63 -6.24 10.56
C LEU A 74 2.67 -6.39 9.45
N ASN A 75 2.21 -6.53 8.20
CA ASN A 75 3.06 -6.68 7.04
C ASN A 75 2.32 -6.29 5.74
N ALA A 76 3.07 -6.08 4.66
CA ALA A 76 2.53 -6.10 3.30
C ALA A 76 3.56 -6.70 2.33
N TYR A 77 3.14 -7.61 1.46
CA TYR A 77 4.05 -8.32 0.57
C TYR A 77 3.43 -8.59 -0.80
N TYR A 78 4.29 -8.64 -1.82
CA TYR A 78 3.92 -8.90 -3.20
C TYR A 78 3.30 -10.30 -3.38
N ILE A 79 2.20 -10.38 -4.14
CA ILE A 79 1.51 -11.64 -4.47
C ILE A 79 1.21 -11.83 -5.97
N GLY A 80 1.68 -10.94 -6.85
CA GLY A 80 1.42 -11.03 -8.30
C GLY A 80 0.68 -9.83 -8.87
N GLY A 81 -0.15 -10.07 -9.90
CA GLY A 81 -1.11 -9.08 -10.41
C GLY A 81 -0.50 -7.90 -11.16
N ALA A 82 0.55 -8.12 -11.96
CA ALA A 82 1.10 -7.08 -12.82
C ALA A 82 0.00 -6.45 -13.70
N GLY A 83 -0.14 -5.12 -13.66
CA GLY A 83 -1.17 -4.42 -14.44
C GLY A 83 -2.57 -4.39 -13.80
N CYS A 84 -2.70 -4.71 -12.51
CA CYS A 84 -3.95 -4.49 -11.77
C CYS A 84 -4.38 -3.01 -11.76
N ALA A 85 -5.66 -2.75 -11.48
CA ALA A 85 -6.20 -1.39 -11.39
C ALA A 85 -5.73 -0.69 -10.11
N LEU A 86 -4.94 0.38 -10.23
CA LEU A 86 -4.35 1.09 -9.09
C LEU A 86 -5.39 1.44 -8.02
N GLY A 87 -5.09 1.11 -6.75
CA GLY A 87 -5.97 1.36 -5.61
C GLY A 87 -7.13 0.38 -5.46
N SER A 88 -7.31 -0.58 -6.37
CA SER A 88 -8.32 -1.63 -6.22
C SER A 88 -8.03 -2.46 -4.97
N ARG A 89 -9.07 -2.69 -4.16
CA ARG A 89 -8.99 -3.50 -2.93
C ARG A 89 -9.95 -4.67 -3.01
N THR A 90 -9.46 -5.87 -2.69
CA THR A 90 -10.28 -7.08 -2.56
C THR A 90 -10.07 -7.71 -1.18
N GLY A 91 -11.10 -8.35 -0.63
CA GLY A 91 -10.94 -9.10 0.61
C GLY A 91 -9.97 -10.28 0.44
N HIS A 92 -9.29 -10.66 1.52
CA HIS A 92 -8.55 -11.91 1.52
C HIS A 92 -9.55 -13.09 1.54
N SER A 93 -9.38 -14.03 0.62
CA SER A 93 -10.09 -15.31 0.66
C SER A 93 -9.14 -16.31 1.27
N ALA A 94 -9.51 -16.92 2.40
CA ALA A 94 -8.70 -18.00 2.97
C ALA A 94 -8.60 -19.14 1.94
N HIS A 95 -7.39 -19.62 1.70
CA HIS A 95 -7.11 -20.79 0.87
C HIS A 95 -7.30 -22.08 1.66
#